data_AF-A0AAP5V1A9-F1
#
_entry.id   AF-A0AAP5V1A9-F1
#
_cell.length_a   1.000
_cell.length_b   1.000
_cell.length_c   1.000
_cell.angle_alpha   90.00
_cell.angle_beta   90.00
_cell.angle_gamma   90.00
#
_symmetry.space_group_name_H-M   'P 1'
#
loop_
_entity.id
_entity.type
_entity.pdbx_description
1 polymer ?
#
loop_
_entity_poly.entity_id
_entity_poly.type
_entity_poly.pdbx_seq_one_letter_code
_entity_poly.pdbx_strand_id
1 'polypeptide(L)'
;MKQAIVDCLAQHGWAKDRIVDAFSKTFETVVAQKRASIWLRFERECDRWWLTNGEFTSAGENVLAGSFAIFPSGMPHIEIEATVAALVAGMEGSIAGAYSVRLLGQRAREGSPDAFGHQG
;
A
#
# COMPACT_ATOMS: atom_id res chain seq x y z
N MET A 1 19.25 -9.00 -2.73
CA MET A 1 18.52 -7.94 -2.00
C MET A 1 17.37 -7.36 -2.79
N LYS A 2 17.61 -6.64 -3.91
CA LYS A 2 16.53 -6.08 -4.75
C LYS A 2 15.40 -7.08 -5.05
N GLN A 3 15.77 -8.28 -5.52
CA GLN A 3 14.80 -9.33 -5.84
C GLN A 3 13.97 -9.75 -4.62
N ALA A 4 14.57 -9.86 -3.43
CA ALA A 4 13.84 -10.17 -2.21
C ALA A 4 12.79 -9.10 -1.87
N ILE A 5 13.13 -7.81 -2.02
CA ILE A 5 12.18 -6.70 -1.81
C ILE A 5 11.03 -6.80 -2.83
N VAL A 6 11.36 -7.04 -4.10
CA VAL A 6 10.39 -7.20 -5.20
C VAL A 6 9.43 -8.37 -4.91
N ASP A 7 9.96 -9.52 -4.52
CA ASP A 7 9.18 -10.73 -4.27
C ASP A 7 8.25 -10.54 -3.06
N CYS A 8 8.74 -9.91 -1.98
CA CYS A 8 7.90 -9.58 -0.82
C CYS A 8 6.76 -8.63 -1.21
N LEU A 9 7.05 -7.57 -1.97
CA LEU A 9 6.00 -6.65 -2.45
C LEU A 9 4.97 -7.37 -3.32
N ALA A 10 5.41 -8.27 -4.20
CA ALA A 10 4.52 -9.06 -5.04
C ALA A 10 3.60 -9.99 -4.21
N GLN A 11 4.12 -10.61 -3.14
CA GLN A 11 3.33 -11.42 -2.20
C GLN A 11 2.23 -10.60 -1.51
N HIS A 12 2.48 -9.31 -1.27
CA HIS A 12 1.49 -8.37 -0.75
C HIS A 12 0.56 -7.77 -1.82
N GLY A 13 0.65 -8.23 -3.06
CA GLY A 13 -0.19 -7.79 -4.18
C GLY A 13 0.22 -6.45 -4.80
N TRP A 14 1.44 -5.99 -4.56
CA TRP A 14 2.00 -4.82 -5.24
C TRP A 14 2.67 -5.25 -6.54
N ALA A 15 2.10 -4.83 -7.66
CA ALA A 15 2.58 -5.17 -9.00
C ALA A 15 3.73 -4.25 -9.40
N LYS A 16 4.86 -4.85 -9.79
CA LYS A 16 6.02 -4.12 -10.32
C LYS A 16 5.70 -3.57 -11.73
N ASP A 17 6.08 -2.33 -11.98
CA ASP A 17 6.12 -1.76 -13.32
C ASP A 17 7.18 -2.47 -14.20
N ARG A 18 6.93 -2.52 -15.51
CA ARG A 18 7.79 -3.25 -16.46
C ARG A 18 9.09 -2.52 -16.76
N ILE A 19 9.10 -1.20 -16.65
CA ILE A 19 10.18 -0.34 -17.12
C ILE A 19 10.91 0.27 -15.93
N VAL A 20 10.18 0.72 -14.92
CA VAL A 20 10.75 1.39 -13.74
C VAL A 20 10.65 0.52 -12.50
N ASP A 21 11.50 0.81 -11.51
CA ASP A 21 11.38 0.20 -10.18
C ASP A 21 10.28 0.90 -9.36
N ALA A 22 9.07 0.98 -9.94
CA ALA A 22 7.86 1.41 -9.27
C ALA A 22 6.93 0.21 -9.06
N PHE A 23 6.13 0.28 -8.02
CA PHE A 23 5.18 -0.77 -7.65
C PHE A 23 3.84 -0.13 -7.41
N SER A 24 2.77 -0.81 -7.80
CA SER A 24 1.43 -0.28 -7.65
C SER A 24 0.41 -1.33 -7.26
N LYS A 25 -0.62 -0.88 -6.55
CA LYS A 25 -1.77 -1.71 -6.14
C LYS A 25 -3.04 -0.88 -6.27
N THR A 26 -4.10 -1.49 -6.76
CA THR A 26 -5.40 -0.83 -6.92
C THR A 26 -6.25 -1.06 -5.67
N PHE A 27 -6.91 -0.01 -5.21
CA PHE A 27 -7.82 -0.02 -4.08
C PHE A 27 -9.19 0.49 -4.52
N GLU A 28 -10.24 -0.18 -4.06
CA GLU A 28 -11.62 0.28 -4.23
C GLU A 28 -11.88 1.52 -3.38
N THR A 29 -12.57 2.51 -3.94
CA THR A 29 -13.02 3.69 -3.21
C THR A 29 -14.45 4.04 -3.58
N VAL A 30 -15.09 4.93 -2.83
CA VAL A 30 -16.48 5.36 -3.07
C VAL A 30 -16.70 6.02 -4.44
N VAL A 31 -15.64 6.56 -5.05
CA VAL A 31 -15.73 7.35 -6.30
C VAL A 31 -15.33 6.50 -7.51
N ALA A 32 -14.27 5.69 -7.38
CA ALA A 32 -13.75 4.77 -8.38
C ALA A 32 -12.58 3.96 -7.79
N GLN A 33 -12.13 2.92 -8.50
CA GLN A 33 -10.82 2.31 -8.24
C GLN A 33 -9.71 3.37 -8.32
N LYS A 34 -8.81 3.36 -7.33
CA LYS A 34 -7.64 4.24 -7.28
C LYS A 34 -6.36 3.42 -7.14
N ARG A 35 -5.33 3.83 -7.88
CA ARG A 35 -4.01 3.21 -7.84
C ARG A 35 -3.14 3.88 -6.77
N ALA A 36 -2.61 3.09 -5.84
CA ALA A 36 -1.50 3.49 -4.99
C ALA A 36 -0.17 3.12 -5.67
N SER A 37 0.87 3.92 -5.49
CA SER A 37 2.20 3.65 -6.05
C SER A 37 3.32 3.90 -5.03
N ILE A 38 4.42 3.16 -5.15
CA ILE A 38 5.66 3.36 -4.37
C ILE A 38 6.88 3.08 -5.26
N TRP A 39 8.01 3.73 -4.99
CA TRP A 39 9.24 3.61 -5.78
C TRP A 39 10.35 2.98 -4.98
N LEU A 40 11.06 2.04 -5.60
CA LEU A 40 12.28 1.45 -5.10
C LEU A 40 13.48 2.14 -5.75
N ARG A 41 14.35 2.73 -4.92
CA ARG A 41 15.57 3.39 -5.36
C ARG A 41 16.77 2.80 -4.63
N PHE A 42 17.90 2.68 -5.31
CA PHE A 42 19.18 2.42 -4.66
C PHE A 42 19.96 3.72 -4.48
N GLU A 43 20.43 3.96 -3.25
CA GLU A 43 21.29 5.09 -2.90
C GLU A 43 22.73 4.59 -2.75
N ARG A 44 23.58 4.95 -3.72
CA ARG A 44 24.97 4.47 -3.79
C ARG A 44 25.85 5.01 -2.66
N GLU A 45 25.63 6.25 -2.23
CA GLU A 45 26.47 6.91 -1.23
C GLU A 45 26.42 6.22 0.14
N CYS A 46 25.28 5.61 0.47
CA CYS A 46 25.05 4.94 1.75
C CYS A 46 24.81 3.44 1.61
N ASP A 47 25.05 2.89 0.41
CA ASP A 47 24.88 1.46 0.09
C ASP A 47 23.57 0.88 0.65
N ARG A 48 22.44 1.48 0.27
CA ARG A 48 21.12 1.10 0.78
C ARG A 48 20.01 1.26 -0.23
N TRP A 49 18.99 0.41 -0.10
CA TRP A 49 17.76 0.52 -0.86
C TRP A 49 16.71 1.31 -0.08
N TRP A 50 15.85 2.00 -0.81
CA TRP A 50 14.81 2.85 -0.31
C TRP A 50 13.50 2.53 -1.01
N LEU A 51 12.43 2.30 -0.25
CA LEU A 51 11.05 2.39 -0.74
C LEU A 51 10.53 3.77 -0.33
N THR A 52 10.20 4.63 -1.29
CA THR A 52 9.81 6.03 -1.05
C THR A 52 8.75 6.50 -2.04
N ASN A 53 8.37 7.78 -1.93
CA ASN A 53 7.46 8.46 -2.83
C ASN A 53 6.10 7.78 -2.89
N GLY A 54 5.58 7.33 -1.75
CA GLY A 54 4.24 6.76 -1.70
C GLY A 54 3.21 7.75 -2.26
N GLU A 55 2.39 7.30 -3.21
CA GLU A 55 1.35 8.10 -3.85
C GLU A 55 0.00 7.42 -3.74
N PHE A 56 -0.95 8.07 -3.05
CA PHE A 56 -2.38 7.78 -3.10
C PHE A 56 -3.17 9.02 -2.71
N THR A 57 -3.88 9.63 -3.66
CA THR A 57 -4.60 10.88 -3.42
C THR A 57 -6.06 10.65 -3.03
N SER A 58 -6.45 11.10 -1.83
CA SER A 58 -7.83 11.11 -1.34
C SER A 58 -8.19 12.48 -0.81
N ALA A 59 -9.33 13.02 -1.24
CA ALA A 59 -9.81 14.35 -0.82
C ALA A 59 -8.79 15.49 -1.00
N GLY A 60 -7.92 15.40 -2.01
CA GLY A 60 -6.88 16.41 -2.27
C GLY A 60 -5.55 16.18 -1.55
N GLU A 61 -5.46 15.18 -0.66
CA GLU A 61 -4.25 14.88 0.10
C GLU A 61 -3.60 13.57 -0.37
N ASN A 62 -2.26 13.55 -0.45
CA ASN A 62 -1.50 12.31 -0.66
C ASN A 62 -1.27 11.62 0.68
N VAL A 63 -2.05 10.58 0.97
CA VAL A 63 -2.02 9.88 2.26
C VAL A 63 -0.77 9.01 2.46
N LEU A 64 0.01 8.77 1.39
CA LEU A 64 1.22 7.96 1.45
C LEU A 64 2.51 8.79 1.40
N ALA A 65 2.43 10.13 1.40
CA ALA A 65 3.60 10.99 1.27
C ALA A 65 4.69 10.72 2.34
N GLY A 66 4.29 10.30 3.54
CA GLY A 66 5.20 9.94 4.64
C GLY A 66 5.58 8.46 4.71
N SER A 67 5.16 7.62 3.76
CA SER A 67 5.44 6.19 3.77
C SER A 67 6.80 5.90 3.12
N PHE A 68 7.73 5.36 3.90
CA PHE A 68 9.03 4.93 3.40
C PHE A 68 9.64 3.78 4.21
N ALA A 69 10.57 3.05 3.60
CA ALA A 69 11.41 2.08 4.28
C ALA A 69 12.83 2.09 3.73
N ILE A 70 13.78 1.72 4.58
CA ILE A 70 15.21 1.70 4.27
C ILE A 70 15.73 0.28 4.48
N PHE A 71 16.52 -0.21 3.53
CA PHE A 71 17.13 -1.54 3.56
C PHE A 71 18.64 -1.39 3.37
N PRO A 72 19.43 -1.40 4.45
CA PRO A 72 20.89 -1.40 4.36
C PRO A 72 21.39 -2.62 3.58
N SER A 73 22.45 -2.45 2.78
CA SER A 73 23.12 -3.60 2.14
C SER A 73 23.61 -4.60 3.18
N GLY A 74 23.39 -5.89 2.90
CA GLY A 74 23.65 -6.98 3.84
C GLY A 74 22.52 -7.30 4.83
N MET A 75 21.42 -6.53 4.86
CA MET A 75 20.23 -6.86 5.67
C MET A 75 19.76 -8.31 5.41
N PRO A 76 19.57 -9.13 6.47
CA PRO A 76 19.09 -10.50 6.36
C PRO A 76 17.73 -10.60 5.67
N HIS A 77 17.47 -11.70 4.97
CA HIS A 77 16.22 -11.88 4.22
C HIS A 77 14.97 -11.74 5.10
N ILE A 78 14.99 -12.32 6.30
CA ILE A 78 13.88 -12.24 7.27
C ILE A 78 13.60 -10.80 7.75
N GLU A 79 14.64 -9.97 7.84
CA GLU A 79 14.49 -8.56 8.22
C GLU A 79 13.93 -7.74 7.07
N ILE A 80 14.30 -8.08 5.82
CA ILE A 80 13.69 -7.49 4.62
C ILE A 80 12.18 -7.80 4.59
N GLU A 81 11.80 -9.07 4.78
CA GLU A 81 10.40 -9.51 4.81
C GLU A 81 9.61 -8.75 5.88
N ALA A 82 10.11 -8.70 7.12
CA ALA A 82 9.46 -8.00 8.21
C ALA A 82 9.31 -6.49 7.93
N THR A 83 10.34 -5.87 7.35
CA THR A 83 10.33 -4.43 7.01
C THR A 83 9.34 -4.14 5.89
N VAL A 84 9.28 -4.96 4.83
CA VAL A 84 8.30 -4.82 3.75
C VAL A 84 6.88 -5.02 4.30
N ALA A 85 6.65 -6.05 5.11
CA ALA A 85 5.35 -6.33 5.70
C ALA A 85 4.87 -5.16 6.59
N ALA A 86 5.74 -4.61 7.43
CA ALA A 86 5.43 -3.46 8.28
C ALA A 86 5.09 -2.21 7.45
N LEU A 87 5.87 -1.93 6.40
CA LEU A 87 5.59 -0.81 5.48
C LEU A 87 4.24 -0.99 4.79
N VAL A 88 3.99 -2.17 4.21
CA VAL A 88 2.72 -2.47 3.52
C VAL A 88 1.54 -2.32 4.46
N ALA A 89 1.62 -2.89 5.66
CA ALA A 89 0.55 -2.77 6.66
C ALA A 89 0.29 -1.29 7.03
N GLY A 90 1.34 -0.48 7.18
CA GLY A 90 1.21 0.96 7.42
C GLY A 90 0.56 1.73 6.26
N MET A 91 0.94 1.41 5.02
CA MET A 91 0.34 2.00 3.82
C MET A 91 -1.13 1.61 3.68
N GLU A 92 -1.45 0.33 3.82
CA GLU A 92 -2.83 -0.16 3.72
C GLU A 92 -3.71 0.39 4.84
N GLY A 93 -3.18 0.51 6.06
CA GLY A 93 -3.87 1.19 7.16
C GLY A 93 -4.16 2.66 6.85
N SER A 94 -3.19 3.38 6.29
CA SER A 94 -3.36 4.78 5.87
C SER A 94 -4.39 4.94 4.75
N ILE A 95 -4.38 4.03 3.77
CA ILE A 95 -5.36 3.99 2.67
C ILE A 95 -6.75 3.64 3.16
N ALA A 96 -6.90 2.63 4.04
CA ALA A 96 -8.17 2.29 4.67
C ALA A 96 -8.72 3.47 5.50
N GLY A 97 -7.82 4.23 6.12
CA GLY A 97 -8.09 5.50 6.77
C GLY A 97 -8.35 6.66 5.80
N ALA A 98 -8.18 6.51 4.49
CA ALA A 98 -8.47 7.61 3.58
C ALA A 98 -9.98 7.84 3.48
N TYR A 99 -10.40 9.11 3.45
CA TYR A 99 -11.82 9.51 3.42
C TYR A 99 -12.64 8.75 2.36
N SER A 100 -12.11 8.64 1.14
CA SER A 100 -12.78 7.97 0.03
C SER A 100 -12.97 6.46 0.22
N VAL A 101 -12.14 5.81 1.04
CA VAL A 101 -12.25 4.38 1.39
C VAL A 101 -13.17 4.18 2.59
N ARG A 102 -13.07 5.04 3.62
CA ARG A 102 -13.98 4.99 4.79
C ARG A 102 -15.45 5.10 4.38
N LEU A 103 -15.78 6.02 3.47
CA LEU A 103 -17.15 6.19 2.96
C LEU A 103 -17.67 4.96 2.21
N LEU A 104 -16.80 4.25 1.48
CA LEU A 104 -17.16 3.00 0.82
C LEU A 104 -17.55 1.94 1.86
N GLY A 105 -16.77 1.82 2.94
CA GLY A 105 -17.07 0.91 4.05
C GLY A 105 -18.37 1.24 4.78
N GLN A 106 -18.73 2.51 4.92
CA GLN A 106 -20.03 2.94 5.46
C GLN A 106 -21.19 2.56 4.54
N ARG A 107 -21.09 2.84 3.23
CA ARG A 107 -22.12 2.43 2.25
C ARG A 107 -22.32 0.92 2.18
N ALA A 108 -21.25 0.14 2.27
CA ALA A 108 -21.35 -1.33 2.26
C ALA A 108 -22.12 -1.86 3.49
N ARG A 109 -21.98 -1.20 4.64
CA ARG A 109 -22.73 -1.52 5.87
C ARG A 109 -24.20 -1.08 5.78
N GLU A 110 -24.46 0.09 5.23
CA GLU A 110 -25.83 0.62 5.05
C GLU A 110 -26.62 -0.11 3.94
N GLY A 111 -25.92 -0.65 2.94
CA GLY A 111 -26.49 -1.43 1.84
C GLY A 111 -26.71 -2.91 2.13
N SER A 112 -26.39 -3.40 3.33
CA SER A 112 -26.81 -4.73 3.79
C SER A 112 -28.18 -4.58 4.45
N PRO A 113 -29.30 -4.92 3.78
CA PRO A 113 -30.57 -4.96 4.46
C PRO A 113 -30.48 -6.10 5.48
N ASP A 114 -30.46 -5.74 6.76
CA ASP A 114 -30.77 -6.70 7.80
C ASP A 114 -32.09 -7.37 7.42
N ALA A 115 -32.01 -8.68 7.19
CA ALA A 115 -33.16 -9.55 7.07
C ALA A 115 -33.85 -9.68 8.44
N PHE A 116 -34.37 -8.57 8.98
CA PHE A 116 -35.37 -8.62 10.03
C PHE A 116 -36.73 -8.81 9.37
N GLY A 117 -37.01 -10.07 9.03
CA GLY A 117 -38.38 -10.53 8.93
C GLY A 117 -39.03 -10.43 10.30
N HIS A 118 -40.02 -9.55 10.42
CA HIS A 118 -41.05 -9.71 11.43
C HIS A 118 -42.41 -9.59 10.76
N GLN A 119 -43.02 -10.76 10.52
CA GLN A 119 -44.47 -10.89 10.41
C GLN A 119 -45.07 -10.56 11.78
N GLY A 120 -46.13 -9.76 11.76
CA GLY A 120 -47.06 -9.52 12.85
C GLY A 120 -48.27 -8.78 12.31
#